data_AF-A0A9X0SJB1-F1
#
_entry.id   AF-A0A9X0SJB1-F1
#
_cell.length_a   1.000
_cell.length_b   1.000
_cell.length_c   1.000
_cell.angle_alpha   90.00
_cell.angle_beta   90.00
_cell.angle_gamma   90.00
#
_symmetry.space_group_name_H-M   'P 1'
#
loop_
_entity.id
_entity.type
_entity.pdbx_description
1 polymer ?
#
loop_
_entity_poly.entity_id
_entity_poly.type
_entity_poly.pdbx_seq_one_letter_code
_entity_poly.pdbx_strand_id
1 'polypeptide(L)'
;MVKKPLITEYELANLKHNSEKEKQVVLEIYRIAFENFLEKEFTSKFLTKKIREQMNKGFDHLVISLMNCNIMENRTSFNFKDMIRKTFSNFFCRFFYNSVVIKWKYWKYRKEVKRIVGICWEDEIIELSMEEIAEEVIYKCNVYLKIIDDLEKSGLRVSVKVDGEIFILLLTWGKWMETDNEEG
;
A
#
# COMPACT_ATOMS: atom_id res chain seq x y z
N MET A 1 -17.21 -33.49 -36.56
CA MET A 1 -17.53 -32.05 -36.41
C MET A 1 -16.43 -31.41 -35.57
N VAL A 2 -15.64 -30.51 -36.16
CA VAL A 2 -14.63 -29.75 -35.42
C VAL A 2 -15.37 -28.70 -34.59
N LYS A 3 -15.31 -28.79 -33.26
CA LYS A 3 -15.83 -27.72 -32.38
C LYS A 3 -15.00 -26.47 -32.66
N LYS A 4 -15.59 -25.46 -33.29
CA LYS A 4 -14.95 -24.13 -33.34
C LYS A 4 -14.67 -23.67 -31.90
N PRO A 5 -13.52 -23.04 -31.64
CA PRO A 5 -13.27 -22.44 -30.34
C PRO A 5 -14.39 -21.45 -30.01
N LEU A 6 -14.85 -21.46 -28.75
CA LEU A 6 -15.87 -20.52 -28.25
C LEU A 6 -15.39 -19.05 -28.27
N ILE A 7 -14.07 -18.84 -28.35
CA ILE A 7 -13.40 -17.53 -28.37
C ILE A 7 -12.26 -17.62 -29.39
N THR A 8 -12.13 -16.64 -30.26
CA THR A 8 -11.05 -16.53 -31.25
C THR A 8 -9.73 -16.10 -30.59
N GLU A 9 -8.59 -16.41 -31.21
CA GLU A 9 -7.27 -15.96 -30.71
C GLU A 9 -7.17 -14.44 -30.61
N TYR A 10 -7.81 -13.71 -31.53
CA TYR A 10 -7.89 -12.25 -31.51
C TYR A 10 -8.71 -11.73 -30.33
N GLU A 11 -9.87 -12.33 -30.04
CA GLU A 11 -10.68 -11.99 -28.87
C GLU A 11 -9.92 -12.28 -27.56
N LEU A 12 -9.20 -13.40 -27.48
CA LEU A 12 -8.37 -13.75 -26.33
C LEU A 12 -7.22 -12.74 -26.13
N ALA A 13 -6.55 -12.32 -27.20
CA ALA A 13 -5.48 -11.34 -27.14
C ALA A 13 -5.99 -9.96 -26.66
N ASN A 14 -7.15 -9.52 -27.17
CA ASN A 14 -7.79 -8.29 -26.74
C ASN A 14 -8.22 -8.33 -25.26
N LEU A 15 -8.75 -9.47 -24.80
CA LEU A 15 -9.10 -9.65 -23.38
C LEU A 15 -7.87 -9.53 -22.48
N LYS A 16 -6.76 -10.20 -22.83
CA LYS A 16 -5.49 -10.08 -22.09
C LYS A 16 -4.97 -8.65 -22.07
N HIS A 17 -4.99 -7.97 -23.22
CA HIS A 17 -4.52 -6.59 -23.31
C HIS A 17 -5.35 -5.63 -22.44
N ASN A 18 -6.67 -5.78 -22.46
CA ASN A 18 -7.56 -4.95 -21.65
C ASN A 18 -7.39 -5.22 -20.15
N SER A 19 -7.23 -6.48 -19.75
CA SER A 19 -6.96 -6.87 -18.36
C SER A 19 -5.63 -6.30 -17.86
N GLU A 20 -4.57 -6.39 -18.65
CA GLU A 20 -3.27 -5.80 -18.28
C GLU A 20 -3.37 -4.29 -18.14
N LYS A 21 -4.06 -3.62 -19.06
CA LYS A 21 -4.29 -2.17 -18.99
C LYS A 21 -5.06 -1.78 -17.72
N GLU A 22 -6.09 -2.54 -17.35
CA GLU A 22 -6.83 -2.32 -16.10
C GLU A 22 -5.91 -2.52 -14.89
N LYS A 23 -5.11 -3.60 -14.86
CA LYS A 23 -4.15 -3.88 -13.79
C LYS A 23 -3.16 -2.72 -13.59
N GLN A 24 -2.61 -2.18 -14.68
CA GLN A 24 -1.70 -1.04 -14.61
C GLN A 24 -2.36 0.21 -14.00
N VAL A 25 -3.63 0.46 -14.33
CA VAL A 25 -4.39 1.58 -13.74
C VAL A 25 -4.64 1.35 -12.25
N VAL A 26 -5.00 0.12 -11.85
CA VAL A 26 -5.18 -0.24 -10.43
C VAL A 26 -3.88 -0.06 -9.66
N LEU A 27 -2.76 -0.56 -10.18
CA LEU A 27 -1.43 -0.37 -9.57
C LEU A 27 -1.06 1.11 -9.42
N GLU A 28 -1.36 1.94 -10.42
CA GLU A 28 -1.12 3.38 -10.35
C GLU A 28 -1.95 4.05 -9.23
N ILE A 29 -3.20 3.64 -9.04
CA ILE A 29 -4.06 4.12 -7.94
C ILE A 29 -3.47 3.76 -6.57
N TYR A 30 -3.02 2.51 -6.40
CA TYR A 30 -2.37 2.06 -5.17
C TYR A 30 -1.07 2.84 -4.89
N ARG A 31 -0.23 3.08 -5.92
CA ARG A 31 0.98 3.91 -5.80
C ARG A 31 0.68 5.32 -5.31
N ILE A 32 -0.27 6.01 -5.95
CA ILE A 32 -0.66 7.37 -5.57
C ILE A 32 -1.17 7.42 -4.12
N ALA A 33 -1.99 6.43 -3.74
CA ALA A 33 -2.55 6.37 -2.39
C ALA A 33 -1.46 6.10 -1.33
N PHE A 34 -0.53 5.19 -1.62
CA PHE A 34 0.57 4.85 -0.72
C PHE A 34 1.53 6.01 -0.52
N GLU A 35 1.94 6.69 -1.58
CA GLU A 35 2.82 7.87 -1.49
C GLU A 35 2.16 8.98 -0.67
N ASN A 36 0.88 9.27 -0.93
CA ASN A 36 0.14 10.27 -0.17
C ASN A 36 -0.04 9.88 1.31
N PHE A 37 -0.15 8.58 1.63
CA PHE A 37 -0.14 8.08 3.00
C PHE A 37 1.22 8.33 3.68
N LEU A 38 2.32 8.01 3.01
CA LEU A 38 3.67 8.22 3.56
C LEU A 38 3.91 9.69 3.88
N GLU A 39 3.50 10.60 2.99
CA GLU A 39 3.68 12.04 3.16
C GLU A 39 2.85 12.62 4.31
N LYS A 40 1.62 12.13 4.52
CA LYS A 40 0.65 12.78 5.42
C LYS A 40 0.47 12.10 6.76
N GLU A 41 0.54 10.77 6.79
CA GLU A 41 0.24 9.98 7.99
C GLU A 41 1.50 9.34 8.57
N PHE A 42 2.41 8.80 7.73
CA PHE A 42 3.64 8.12 8.15
C PHE A 42 4.81 9.09 8.45
N THR A 43 4.55 10.07 9.32
CA THR A 43 5.51 11.15 9.62
C THR A 43 6.47 10.81 10.77
N SER A 44 7.58 11.54 10.87
CA SER A 44 8.51 11.45 12.01
C SER A 44 7.81 11.66 13.36
N LYS A 45 6.84 12.59 13.41
CA LYS A 45 6.01 12.84 14.60
C LYS A 45 5.14 11.63 14.95
N PHE A 46 4.56 10.98 13.96
CA PHE A 46 3.80 9.74 14.15
C PHE A 46 4.70 8.63 14.71
N LEU A 47 5.84 8.36 14.05
CA LEU A 47 6.78 7.31 14.46
C LEU A 47 7.32 7.55 15.86
N THR A 48 7.79 8.76 16.16
CA THR A 48 8.31 9.13 17.49
C THR A 48 7.26 8.91 18.58
N LYS A 49 6.01 9.30 18.32
CA LYS A 49 4.91 9.08 19.25
C LYS A 49 4.68 7.59 19.49
N LYS A 50 4.66 6.77 18.43
CA LYS A 50 4.42 5.33 18.51
C LYS A 50 5.54 4.56 19.18
N ILE A 51 6.79 4.88 18.88
CA ILE A 51 7.96 4.31 19.55
C ILE A 51 7.88 4.62 21.05
N ARG A 52 7.63 5.88 21.44
CA ARG A 52 7.48 6.25 22.85
C ARG A 52 6.32 5.52 23.54
N GLU A 53 5.18 5.36 22.87
CA GLU A 53 4.05 4.59 23.39
C GLU A 53 4.44 3.12 23.67
N GLN A 54 5.29 2.50 22.84
CA GLN A 54 5.78 1.14 23.04
C GLN A 54 6.85 1.06 24.13
N MET A 55 7.80 1.99 24.15
CA MET A 55 8.81 2.09 25.21
C MET A 55 8.18 2.24 26.60
N ASN A 56 7.15 3.08 26.73
CA ASN A 56 6.43 3.27 27.99
C ASN A 56 5.69 2.00 28.46
N LYS A 57 5.43 1.05 27.56
CA LYS A 57 4.85 -0.26 27.87
C LYS A 57 5.92 -1.33 28.12
N GLY A 58 7.21 -0.99 28.04
CA GLY A 58 8.32 -1.91 28.20
C GLY A 58 8.64 -2.72 26.93
N PHE A 59 8.10 -2.35 25.77
CA PHE A 59 8.45 -2.99 24.50
C PHE A 59 9.66 -2.31 23.84
N ASP A 60 10.46 -3.12 23.17
CA ASP A 60 11.64 -2.78 22.39
C ASP A 60 11.36 -2.75 20.88
N HIS A 61 10.09 -2.82 20.50
CA HIS A 61 9.68 -2.93 19.11
C HIS A 61 8.36 -2.21 18.80
N LEU A 62 8.16 -1.91 17.52
CA LEU A 62 6.95 -1.33 16.96
C LEU A 62 6.55 -2.10 15.69
N VAL A 63 5.35 -2.66 15.70
CA VAL A 63 4.72 -3.29 14.53
C VAL A 63 3.80 -2.30 13.84
N ILE A 64 4.00 -2.13 12.54
CA ILE A 64 3.12 -1.38 11.65
C ILE A 64 2.65 -2.32 10.54
N SER A 65 1.35 -2.35 10.28
CA SER A 65 0.75 -3.26 9.31
C SER A 65 0.00 -2.49 8.23
N LEU A 66 0.17 -2.88 6.97
CA LEU A 66 -0.62 -2.44 5.84
C LEU A 66 -1.47 -3.62 5.37
N MET A 67 -2.76 -3.39 5.15
CA MET A 67 -3.74 -4.44 4.87
C MET A 67 -4.46 -4.16 3.56
N ASN A 68 -4.74 -5.23 2.81
CA ASN A 68 -5.53 -5.17 1.57
C ASN A 68 -6.85 -5.97 1.66
N CYS A 69 -7.41 -6.12 2.86
CA CYS A 69 -8.68 -6.81 3.11
C CYS A 69 -9.74 -5.85 3.69
N ASN A 70 -11.02 -6.26 3.77
CA ASN A 70 -12.10 -5.41 4.31
C ASN A 70 -12.12 -5.33 5.87
N ILE A 71 -10.98 -5.49 6.54
CA ILE A 71 -10.89 -5.48 8.00
C ILE A 71 -10.63 -4.06 8.52
N MET A 72 -11.22 -3.73 9.68
CA MET A 72 -11.10 -2.42 10.34
C MET A 72 -9.65 -2.05 10.68
N GLU A 73 -9.32 -0.77 10.43
CA GLU A 73 -8.08 -0.13 10.88
C GLU A 73 -7.92 -0.22 12.41
N ASN A 74 -6.68 -0.37 12.86
CA ASN A 74 -6.27 -0.23 14.26
C ASN A 74 -5.14 0.83 14.36
N ARG A 75 -4.70 1.19 15.56
CA ARG A 75 -3.78 2.34 15.78
C ARG A 75 -2.44 2.30 15.03
N THR A 76 -2.01 1.13 14.54
CA THR A 76 -0.82 0.93 13.71
C THR A 76 -1.10 0.00 12.52
N SER A 77 -2.37 -0.18 12.16
CA SER A 77 -2.82 -1.03 11.06
C SER A 77 -3.63 -0.20 10.09
N PHE A 78 -3.14 -0.08 8.86
CA PHE A 78 -3.69 0.82 7.84
C PHE A 78 -4.22 0.03 6.66
N ASN A 79 -5.35 0.46 6.10
CA ASN A 79 -6.02 -0.24 5.03
C ASN A 79 -5.81 0.48 3.68
N PHE A 80 -5.38 -0.23 2.65
CA PHE A 80 -5.19 0.35 1.31
C PHE A 80 -6.48 0.92 0.73
N LYS A 81 -7.63 0.28 0.93
CA LYS A 81 -8.93 0.80 0.46
C LYS A 81 -9.26 2.13 1.14
N ASP A 82 -8.96 2.27 2.43
CA ASP A 82 -9.14 3.53 3.15
C ASP A 82 -8.12 4.59 2.73
N MET A 83 -6.86 4.22 2.47
CA MET A 83 -5.87 5.14 1.89
C MET A 83 -6.33 5.68 0.53
N ILE A 84 -6.81 4.81 -0.35
CA ILE A 84 -7.35 5.18 -1.67
C ILE A 84 -8.56 6.09 -1.48
N ARG A 85 -9.51 5.71 -0.61
CA ARG A 85 -10.68 6.51 -0.31
C ARG A 85 -10.30 7.90 0.20
N LYS A 86 -9.41 8.01 1.19
CA LYS A 86 -8.93 9.29 1.74
C LYS A 86 -8.22 10.13 0.67
N THR A 87 -7.34 9.52 -0.11
CA THR A 87 -6.55 10.20 -1.14
C THR A 87 -7.46 10.80 -2.20
N PHE A 88 -8.28 9.98 -2.83
CA PHE A 88 -9.11 10.41 -3.95
C PHE A 88 -10.34 11.20 -3.51
N SER A 89 -10.97 10.90 -2.36
CA SER A 89 -12.07 11.73 -1.85
C SER A 89 -11.61 13.15 -1.51
N ASN A 90 -10.42 13.31 -0.91
CA ASN A 90 -9.85 14.64 -0.68
C ASN A 90 -9.52 15.36 -2.00
N PHE A 91 -8.98 14.65 -3.00
CA PHE A 91 -8.72 15.23 -4.32
C PHE A 91 -10.01 15.66 -5.03
N PHE A 92 -11.12 14.93 -4.86
CA PHE A 92 -12.40 15.30 -5.43
C PHE A 92 -13.13 16.41 -4.64
N CYS A 93 -12.85 16.57 -3.34
CA CYS A 93 -13.53 17.55 -2.48
C CYS A 93 -12.81 18.90 -2.28
N ARG A 94 -11.47 18.98 -2.26
CA ARG A 94 -10.82 19.98 -1.39
C ARG A 94 -10.19 21.29 -1.94
N PHE A 95 -10.26 21.72 -3.21
CA PHE A 95 -9.56 22.99 -3.58
C PHE A 95 -10.20 23.88 -4.66
N PHE A 96 -11.08 24.81 -4.29
CA PHE A 96 -11.82 25.64 -5.27
C PHE A 96 -10.98 26.57 -6.20
N TYR A 97 -9.69 26.84 -5.94
CA TYR A 97 -8.86 27.67 -6.84
C TYR A 97 -7.82 26.91 -7.68
N ASN A 98 -7.43 25.69 -7.30
CA ASN A 98 -6.56 24.77 -8.08
C ASN A 98 -7.27 23.45 -8.45
N SER A 99 -8.60 23.37 -8.21
CA SER A 99 -9.37 22.13 -8.34
C SER A 99 -9.48 21.63 -9.76
N VAL A 100 -9.54 22.51 -10.76
CA VAL A 100 -9.79 22.07 -12.14
C VAL A 100 -8.65 21.17 -12.60
N VAL A 101 -7.40 21.60 -12.43
CA VAL A 101 -6.22 20.85 -12.87
C VAL A 101 -6.08 19.53 -12.12
N ILE A 102 -6.26 19.55 -10.80
CA ILE A 102 -6.16 18.36 -9.94
C ILE A 102 -7.31 17.39 -10.22
N LYS A 103 -8.56 17.88 -10.32
CA LYS A 103 -9.72 17.05 -10.66
C LYS A 103 -9.55 16.42 -12.03
N TRP A 104 -9.07 17.14 -13.03
CA TRP A 104 -8.81 16.60 -14.37
C TRP A 104 -7.73 15.51 -14.35
N LYS A 105 -6.61 15.74 -13.64
CA LYS A 105 -5.51 14.78 -13.53
C LYS A 105 -5.97 13.43 -12.96
N TYR A 106 -6.87 13.45 -11.98
CA TYR A 106 -7.37 12.23 -11.33
C TYR A 106 -8.74 11.77 -11.80
N TRP A 107 -9.40 12.52 -12.70
CA TRP A 107 -10.71 12.15 -13.26
C TRP A 107 -10.66 10.82 -13.99
N LYS A 108 -9.52 10.53 -14.65
CA LYS A 108 -9.30 9.26 -15.38
C LYS A 108 -9.39 8.02 -14.50
N TYR A 109 -9.19 8.14 -13.19
CA TYR A 109 -9.27 7.02 -12.23
C TYR A 109 -10.63 6.91 -11.54
N ARG A 110 -11.56 7.84 -11.80
CA ARG A 110 -12.78 7.96 -11.00
C ARG A 110 -13.62 6.67 -11.03
N LYS A 111 -13.63 5.95 -12.16
CA LYS A 111 -14.40 4.72 -12.32
C LYS A 111 -13.75 3.59 -11.52
N GLU A 112 -12.44 3.43 -11.65
CA GLU A 112 -11.64 2.38 -11.03
C GLU A 112 -11.56 2.58 -9.52
N VAL A 113 -11.34 3.81 -9.05
CA VAL A 113 -11.40 4.16 -7.61
C VAL A 113 -12.76 3.78 -7.03
N LYS A 114 -13.87 4.10 -7.71
CA LYS A 114 -15.21 3.71 -7.26
C LYS A 114 -15.40 2.20 -7.20
N ARG A 115 -14.78 1.43 -8.10
CA ARG A 115 -14.81 -0.04 -8.06
C ARG A 115 -13.98 -0.60 -6.91
N ILE A 116 -12.79 -0.04 -6.64
CA ILE A 116 -11.91 -0.48 -5.54
C ILE A 116 -12.53 -0.21 -4.15
N VAL A 117 -13.09 0.99 -3.96
CA VAL A 117 -13.58 1.45 -2.63
C VAL A 117 -15.10 1.38 -2.48
N GLY A 118 -15.82 1.05 -3.54
CA GLY A 118 -17.28 1.00 -3.56
C GLY A 118 -17.86 -0.22 -2.86
N ILE A 119 -19.14 -0.12 -2.50
CA ILE A 119 -19.91 -1.22 -1.89
C ILE A 119 -20.61 -2.07 -2.97
N CYS A 120 -20.72 -1.58 -4.21
CA CYS A 120 -21.48 -2.24 -5.28
C CYS A 120 -20.61 -3.24 -6.07
N TRP A 121 -21.02 -4.50 -6.00
CA TRP A 121 -20.41 -5.71 -6.57
C TRP A 121 -20.79 -5.94 -8.05
N GLU A 122 -21.13 -4.91 -8.81
CA GLU A 122 -21.68 -5.11 -10.16
C GLU A 122 -20.61 -5.31 -11.24
N ASP A 123 -19.35 -4.98 -10.95
CA ASP A 123 -18.22 -5.23 -11.85
C ASP A 123 -17.03 -5.78 -11.07
N GLU A 124 -16.60 -7.01 -11.38
CA GLU A 124 -15.33 -7.55 -10.89
C GLU A 124 -14.19 -6.63 -11.35
N ILE A 125 -13.49 -6.04 -10.38
CA ILE A 125 -12.22 -5.36 -10.61
C ILE A 125 -11.09 -6.35 -10.32
N ILE A 126 -9.94 -6.18 -10.97
CA ILE A 126 -8.75 -6.95 -10.65
C ILE A 126 -8.37 -6.67 -9.19
N GLU A 127 -8.52 -7.69 -8.35
CA GLU A 127 -8.00 -7.69 -6.99
C GLU A 127 -6.51 -8.00 -7.03
N LEU A 128 -5.70 -7.06 -6.53
CA LEU A 128 -4.27 -7.28 -6.36
C LEU A 128 -4.03 -8.02 -5.06
N SER A 129 -3.15 -9.01 -5.07
CA SER A 129 -2.66 -9.63 -3.83
C SER A 129 -1.74 -8.66 -3.06
N MET A 130 -1.58 -8.88 -1.75
CA MET A 130 -0.62 -8.09 -0.96
C MET A 130 0.83 -8.28 -1.43
N GLU A 131 1.17 -9.46 -1.95
CA GLU A 131 2.49 -9.70 -2.57
C GLU A 131 2.71 -8.79 -3.78
N GLU A 132 1.74 -8.74 -4.71
CA GLU A 132 1.81 -7.85 -5.87
C GLU A 132 1.88 -6.38 -5.46
N ILE A 133 1.11 -5.96 -4.44
CA ILE A 133 1.19 -4.59 -3.93
C ILE A 133 2.57 -4.34 -3.32
N ALA A 134 3.14 -5.28 -2.57
CA ALA A 134 4.47 -5.12 -2.00
C ALA A 134 5.52 -4.93 -3.11
N GLU A 135 5.52 -5.81 -4.11
CA GLU A 135 6.48 -5.79 -5.23
C GLU A 135 6.33 -4.57 -6.12
N GLU A 136 5.10 -4.22 -6.51
CA GLU A 136 4.87 -3.20 -7.52
C GLU A 136 4.64 -1.80 -6.95
N VAL A 137 4.29 -1.69 -5.67
CA VAL A 137 3.93 -0.43 -5.04
C VAL A 137 4.91 -0.06 -3.94
N ILE A 138 5.10 -0.94 -2.94
CA ILE A 138 5.87 -0.60 -1.74
C ILE A 138 7.36 -0.57 -2.03
N TYR A 139 7.91 -1.67 -2.55
CA TYR A 139 9.35 -1.81 -2.78
C TYR A 139 9.87 -0.93 -3.93
N LYS A 140 8.98 -0.45 -4.81
CA LYS A 140 9.32 0.51 -5.87
C LYS A 140 9.13 1.98 -5.45
N CYS A 141 8.63 2.24 -4.25
CA CYS A 141 8.40 3.61 -3.77
C CYS A 141 9.69 4.23 -3.21
N ASN A 142 10.26 5.20 -3.92
CA ASN A 142 11.47 5.90 -3.49
C ASN A 142 11.32 6.59 -2.12
N VAL A 143 10.13 7.12 -1.82
CA VAL A 143 9.85 7.76 -0.53
C VAL A 143 9.93 6.75 0.60
N TYR A 144 9.34 5.57 0.41
CA TYR A 144 9.40 4.47 1.37
C TYR A 144 10.85 4.01 1.60
N LEU A 145 11.59 3.73 0.52
CA LEU A 145 12.98 3.27 0.62
C LEU A 145 13.85 4.26 1.38
N LYS A 146 13.69 5.57 1.13
CA LYS A 146 14.39 6.61 1.86
C LYS A 146 14.02 6.64 3.34
N ILE A 147 12.74 6.48 3.68
CA ILE A 147 12.29 6.40 5.08
C ILE A 147 12.95 5.20 5.78
N ILE A 148 13.02 4.03 5.13
CA ILE A 148 13.68 2.85 5.71
C ILE A 148 15.17 3.12 5.97
N ASP A 149 15.89 3.65 4.99
CA ASP A 149 17.31 4.02 5.12
C ASP A 149 17.54 5.03 6.25
N ASP A 150 16.69 6.05 6.38
CA ASP A 150 16.77 7.04 7.45
C ASP A 150 16.51 6.42 8.84
N LEU A 151 15.60 5.44 8.94
CA LEU A 151 15.33 4.70 10.18
C LEU A 151 16.52 3.82 10.58
N GLU A 152 17.12 3.12 9.63
CA GLU A 152 18.30 2.28 9.87
C GLU A 152 19.52 3.10 10.30
N LYS A 153 19.77 4.24 9.65
CA LYS A 153 20.81 5.20 10.05
C LYS A 153 20.60 5.78 11.44
N SER A 154 19.35 5.81 11.90
CA SER A 154 18.98 6.25 13.25
C SER A 154 19.18 5.14 14.32
N GLY A 155 19.70 3.97 13.93
CA GLY A 155 19.97 2.85 14.82
C GLY A 155 18.78 1.94 15.09
N LEU A 156 17.69 2.09 14.32
CA LEU A 156 16.57 1.14 14.35
C LEU A 156 16.86 -0.02 13.40
N ARG A 157 16.54 -1.24 13.80
CA ARG A 157 16.54 -2.36 12.85
C ARG A 157 15.17 -2.47 12.20
N VAL A 158 15.16 -2.60 10.88
CA VAL A 158 13.96 -2.72 10.08
C VAL A 158 13.84 -4.14 9.55
N SER A 159 12.68 -4.76 9.71
CA SER A 159 12.35 -6.05 9.09
C SER A 159 10.96 -6.00 8.49
N VAL A 160 10.79 -6.70 7.38
CA VAL A 160 9.55 -6.70 6.59
C VAL A 160 9.14 -8.14 6.32
N LYS A 161 7.83 -8.41 6.42
CA LYS A 161 7.23 -9.66 5.94
C LYS A 161 5.86 -9.41 5.32
N VAL A 162 5.49 -10.26 4.36
CA VAL A 162 4.11 -10.37 3.86
C VAL A 162 3.52 -11.66 4.42
N ASP A 163 2.33 -11.58 5.00
CA ASP A 163 1.63 -12.68 5.67
C ASP A 163 0.16 -12.67 5.21
N GLY A 164 -0.12 -13.40 4.13
CA GLY A 164 -1.40 -13.34 3.44
C GLY A 164 -1.72 -11.93 2.94
N GLU A 165 -2.84 -11.37 3.39
CA GLU A 165 -3.32 -10.03 3.00
C GLU A 165 -2.69 -8.87 3.78
N ILE A 166 -1.60 -9.13 4.51
CA ILE A 166 -0.99 -8.17 5.44
C ILE A 166 0.50 -8.02 5.14
N PHE A 167 0.92 -6.80 4.87
CA PHE A 167 2.32 -6.40 4.88
C PHE A 167 2.68 -5.86 6.27
N ILE A 168 3.76 -6.36 6.85
CA ILE A 168 4.18 -6.04 8.22
C ILE A 168 5.58 -5.45 8.19
N LEU A 169 5.68 -4.22 8.69
CA LEU A 169 6.91 -3.53 9.00
C LEU A 169 7.17 -3.60 10.50
N LEU A 170 8.26 -4.24 10.90
CA LEU A 170 8.70 -4.37 12.28
C LEU A 170 9.96 -3.52 12.48
N LEU A 171 9.86 -2.57 13.40
CA LEU A 171 10.95 -1.73 13.87
C LEU A 171 11.39 -2.22 15.25
N THR A 172 12.69 -2.39 15.49
CA THR A 172 13.22 -2.78 16.80
C THR A 172 14.35 -1.85 17.24
N TRP A 173 14.50 -1.65 18.56
CA TRP A 173 15.52 -0.78 19.17
C TRP A 173 16.07 -1.37 20.48
N GLY A 174 17.31 -1.02 20.83
CA GLY A 174 17.96 -1.48 22.06
C GLY A 174 19.21 -2.34 21.80
N LYS A 175 19.98 -2.60 22.86
CA LYS A 175 21.21 -3.41 22.77
C LYS A 175 20.86 -4.87 22.52
N TRP A 176 21.37 -5.40 21.41
CA TRP A 176 21.57 -6.82 21.30
C TRP A 176 22.89 -7.16 21.98
N MET A 177 22.83 -8.11 22.92
CA MET A 177 23.98 -8.95 23.21
C MET A 177 24.21 -9.74 21.94
N GLU A 178 25.29 -9.45 21.22
CA GLU A 178 25.93 -10.48 20.43
C GLU A 178 26.26 -11.58 21.45
N THR A 179 25.45 -12.64 21.50
CA THR A 179 25.98 -13.90 22.01
C THR A 179 26.97 -14.32 20.94
N ASP A 180 28.20 -13.84 21.11
CA ASP A 180 29.38 -14.49 20.59
C ASP A 180 29.30 -15.92 21.08
N ASN A 181 28.74 -16.80 20.26
CA ASN A 181 29.13 -18.19 20.31
C ASN A 181 30.56 -18.22 19.79
N GLU A 182 31.51 -17.84 20.65
CA GLU A 182 32.86 -18.36 20.60
C GLU A 182 32.72 -19.88 20.79
N GLU A 183 32.62 -20.59 19.67
CA GLU A 183 33.00 -22.00 19.62
C GLU A 183 34.51 -22.07 19.85
N GLY A 184 34.89 -22.25 21.11
CA GLY A 184 36.19 -22.77 21.53
C GLY A 184 36.21 -24.29 21.52
#